data_AF-A0A9E4GMB3-F1
#
_entry.id   AF-A0A9E4GMB3-F1
#
_cell.length_a   1.000
_cell.length_b   1.000
_cell.length_c   1.000
_cell.angle_alpha   90.00
_cell.angle_beta   90.00
_cell.angle_gamma   90.00
#
_symmetry.space_group_name_H-M   'P 1'
#
loop_
_entity.id
_entity.type
_entity.pdbx_description
1 polymer ?
#
loop_
_entity_poly.entity_id
_entity_poly.type
_entity_poly.pdbx_seq_one_letter_code
_entity_poly.pdbx_strand_id
1 'polypeptide(L)'
;MKARRVLRALVVALLRTLRNDPARADAIERWRVSACEQLTAIESLAAREGIAPEGLRLRIDRREMSMQLILAALRYHLDEEFPHLRRRFGDESLGVLRANCLDDSFRLQKLAAALSRAPDLQTQLQALAQHLLELPEAEAR
;
A
#
# COMPACT_ATOMS: atom_id res chain seq x y z
N MET A 1 -43.61 4.24 -21.13
CA MET A 1 -42.44 5.01 -20.61
C MET A 1 -41.82 4.48 -19.30
N LYS A 2 -42.49 3.65 -18.48
CA LYS A 2 -41.95 3.19 -17.18
C LYS A 2 -40.91 2.05 -17.30
N ALA A 3 -41.07 1.12 -18.25
CA ALA A 3 -40.20 -0.06 -18.40
C ALA A 3 -38.72 0.27 -18.74
N ARG A 4 -38.48 1.24 -19.64
CA ARG A 4 -37.11 1.68 -19.99
C ARG A 4 -36.35 2.30 -18.80
N ARG A 5 -37.06 2.95 -17.87
CA ARG A 5 -36.45 3.56 -16.67
C ARG A 5 -36.05 2.49 -15.66
N VAL A 6 -36.90 1.48 -15.46
CA VAL A 6 -36.62 0.35 -14.54
C VAL A 6 -35.48 -0.51 -15.08
N LEU A 7 -35.46 -0.82 -16.39
CA LEU A 7 -34.38 -1.59 -17.01
C LEU A 7 -33.03 -0.86 -16.89
N ARG A 8 -33.00 0.46 -17.11
CA ARG A 8 -31.78 1.26 -16.97
C ARG A 8 -31.31 1.33 -15.52
N ALA A 9 -32.24 1.46 -14.55
CA ALA A 9 -31.90 1.43 -13.13
C ALA A 9 -31.35 0.07 -12.70
N LEU A 10 -31.92 -1.03 -13.21
CA LEU A 10 -31.45 -2.39 -12.95
C LEU A 10 -30.05 -2.61 -13.54
N VAL A 11 -29.81 -2.20 -14.80
CA VAL A 11 -28.50 -2.30 -15.44
C VAL A 11 -27.46 -1.43 -14.73
N VAL A 12 -27.80 -0.21 -14.33
CA VAL A 12 -26.88 0.66 -13.57
C VAL A 12 -26.59 0.09 -12.19
N ALA A 13 -27.59 -0.47 -11.50
CA ALA A 13 -27.40 -1.15 -10.23
C ALA A 13 -26.53 -2.40 -10.40
N LEU A 14 -26.79 -3.23 -11.42
CA LEU A 14 -26.02 -4.42 -11.72
C LEU A 14 -24.56 -4.08 -12.06
N LEU A 15 -24.34 -3.07 -12.91
CA LEU A 15 -23.01 -2.56 -13.25
C LEU A 15 -22.29 -1.97 -12.03
N ARG A 16 -23.01 -1.30 -11.12
CA ARG A 16 -22.44 -0.84 -9.84
C ARG A 16 -22.06 -2.00 -8.92
N THR A 17 -22.87 -3.04 -8.86
CA THR A 17 -22.58 -4.24 -8.07
C THR A 17 -21.41 -5.01 -8.66
N LEU A 18 -21.32 -5.14 -9.99
CA LEU A 18 -20.19 -5.76 -10.68
C LEU A 18 -18.90 -4.94 -10.56
N ARG A 19 -18.99 -3.61 -10.43
CA ARG A 19 -17.83 -2.73 -10.18
C ARG A 19 -17.29 -2.85 -8.75
N ASN A 20 -18.10 -3.36 -7.82
CA ASN A 20 -17.73 -3.68 -6.44
C ASN A 20 -17.51 -5.20 -6.31
N ASP A 21 -16.43 -5.73 -6.88
CA ASP A 21 -16.05 -7.13 -6.69
C ASP A 21 -15.59 -7.37 -5.24
N PRO A 22 -16.37 -8.10 -4.41
CA PRO A 22 -16.00 -8.36 -3.01
C PRO A 22 -14.74 -9.21 -2.90
N ALA A 23 -14.49 -10.12 -3.86
CA ALA A 23 -13.29 -10.97 -3.83
C ALA A 23 -12.02 -10.13 -3.98
N ARG A 24 -12.05 -9.13 -4.87
CA ARG A 24 -10.98 -8.14 -5.01
C ARG A 24 -10.79 -7.33 -3.74
N ALA A 25 -11.89 -6.84 -3.15
CA ALA A 25 -11.82 -6.05 -1.93
C ALA A 25 -11.19 -6.82 -0.78
N ASP A 26 -11.52 -8.10 -0.65
CA ASP A 26 -10.97 -8.99 0.36
C ASP A 26 -9.49 -9.32 0.08
N ALA A 27 -9.10 -9.48 -1.19
CA ALA A 27 -7.71 -9.68 -1.58
C ALA A 27 -6.83 -8.47 -1.21
N ILE A 28 -7.30 -7.26 -1.52
CA ILE A 28 -6.61 -6.02 -1.15
C ILE A 28 -6.53 -5.89 0.38
N GLU A 29 -7.59 -6.24 1.11
CA GLU A 29 -7.56 -6.18 2.57
C GLU A 29 -6.53 -7.16 3.17
N ARG A 30 -6.49 -8.41 2.69
CA ARG A 30 -5.48 -9.39 3.14
C ARG A 30 -4.06 -8.94 2.81
N TRP A 31 -3.84 -8.42 1.61
CA TRP A 31 -2.56 -7.86 1.19
C TRP A 31 -2.13 -6.70 2.11
N ARG A 32 -3.06 -5.79 2.44
CA ARG A 32 -2.82 -4.64 3.32
C ARG A 32 -2.45 -5.08 4.74
N VAL A 33 -3.20 -6.04 5.30
CA VAL A 33 -2.92 -6.61 6.63
C VAL A 33 -1.52 -7.21 6.67
N SER A 34 -1.14 -7.99 5.65
CA SER A 34 0.22 -8.55 5.57
C SER A 34 1.30 -7.46 5.50
N ALA A 35 1.08 -6.38 4.75
CA ALA A 35 2.01 -5.24 4.73
C ALA A 35 2.14 -4.56 6.11
N CYS A 36 1.05 -4.44 6.87
CA CYS A 36 1.06 -3.90 8.23
C CYS A 36 1.89 -4.77 9.19
N GLU A 37 1.77 -6.09 9.07
CA GLU A 37 2.53 -7.06 9.86
C GLU A 37 4.03 -6.96 9.56
N GLN A 38 4.40 -6.92 8.27
CA GLN A 38 5.79 -6.74 7.82
C GLN A 38 6.38 -5.41 8.31
N LEU A 39 5.62 -4.32 8.22
CA LEU A 39 6.06 -3.01 8.73
C LEU A 39 6.31 -3.03 10.24
N THR A 40 5.42 -3.69 11.00
CA THR A 40 5.58 -3.84 12.46
C THR A 40 6.81 -4.69 12.81
N ALA A 41 7.09 -5.72 12.01
CA ALA A 41 8.30 -6.53 12.16
C ALA A 41 9.57 -5.72 11.88
N ILE A 42 9.57 -4.87 10.85
CA ILE A 42 10.67 -3.94 10.52
C ILE A 42 10.93 -2.96 11.67
N GLU A 43 9.89 -2.33 12.20
CA GLU A 43 10.00 -1.40 13.34
C GLU A 43 10.55 -2.11 14.59
N SER A 44 10.07 -3.32 14.87
CA SER A 44 10.56 -4.14 15.97
C SER A 44 12.02 -4.58 15.79
N LEU A 45 12.42 -4.93 14.56
CA LEU A 45 13.78 -5.33 14.24
C LEU A 45 14.74 -4.15 14.36
N ALA A 46 14.38 -2.99 13.83
CA ALA A 46 15.17 -1.77 13.96
C ALA A 46 15.42 -1.41 15.44
N ALA A 47 14.39 -1.52 16.28
CA ALA A 47 14.53 -1.30 17.72
C ALA A 47 15.48 -2.32 18.38
N ARG A 48 15.40 -3.61 18.02
CA ARG A 48 16.30 -4.66 18.54
C ARG A 48 17.75 -4.47 18.12
N GLU A 49 17.98 -3.98 16.91
CA GLU A 49 19.31 -3.67 16.38
C GLU A 49 19.86 -2.31 16.88
N GLY A 50 19.08 -1.58 17.69
CA GLY A 50 19.49 -0.28 18.22
C GLY A 50 19.54 0.84 17.16
N ILE A 51 18.82 0.66 16.05
CA ILE A 51 18.74 1.65 14.97
C ILE A 51 17.68 2.68 15.33
N ALA A 52 18.10 3.91 15.60
CA ALA A 52 17.22 5.05 15.85
C ALA A 52 16.61 5.57 14.53
N PRO A 53 15.29 5.38 14.26
CA PRO A 53 14.68 5.73 12.98
C PRO A 53 14.74 7.22 12.64
N GLU A 54 14.80 8.09 13.64
CA GLU A 54 14.93 9.54 13.50
C GLU A 54 16.36 9.98 13.10
N GLY A 55 17.36 9.18 13.43
CA GLY A 55 18.77 9.46 13.17
C GLY A 55 19.22 9.09 11.75
N LEU A 56 18.53 8.13 11.12
CA LEU A 56 18.83 7.71 9.76
C LEU A 56 18.11 8.60 8.76
N ARG A 57 18.86 9.47 8.08
CA ARG A 57 18.35 10.40 7.06
C ARG A 57 18.90 10.09 5.68
N LEU A 58 18.04 10.26 4.68
CA LEU A 58 18.30 9.99 3.28
C LEU A 58 17.91 11.20 2.46
N ARG A 59 18.66 11.47 1.39
CA ARG A 59 18.24 12.44 0.38
C ARG A 59 17.56 11.72 -0.78
N ILE A 60 16.24 11.82 -0.85
CA ILE A 60 15.39 11.23 -1.89
C ILE A 60 14.73 12.37 -2.66
N ASP A 61 14.87 12.41 -3.98
CA ASP A 61 14.30 13.46 -4.85
C ASP A 61 14.57 14.89 -4.37
N ARG A 62 15.82 15.13 -3.95
CA ARG A 62 16.32 16.41 -3.39
C ARG A 62 15.70 16.80 -2.04
N ARG A 63 14.92 15.93 -1.40
CA ARG A 63 14.33 16.13 -0.07
C ARG A 63 15.06 15.26 0.96
N GLU A 64 15.27 15.80 2.15
CA GLU A 64 15.69 14.96 3.28
C GLU A 64 14.49 14.23 3.86
N MET A 65 14.62 12.92 4.03
CA MET A 65 13.62 12.06 4.66
C MET A 65 14.30 11.19 5.69
N SER A 66 13.76 11.14 6.91
CA SER A 66 14.19 10.17 7.90
C SER A 66 13.54 8.81 7.66
N MET A 67 14.17 7.74 8.15
CA MET A 67 13.55 6.42 8.20
C MET A 67 12.21 6.49 8.93
N GLN A 68 12.14 7.20 10.06
CA GLN A 68 10.88 7.42 10.79
C GLN A 68 9.78 8.00 9.89
N LEU A 69 10.09 9.02 9.09
CA LEU A 69 9.12 9.66 8.21
C LEU A 69 8.65 8.71 7.09
N ILE A 70 9.57 7.94 6.51
CA ILE A 70 9.25 6.97 5.47
C ILE A 70 8.31 5.89 6.01
N LEU A 71 8.65 5.31 7.17
CA LEU A 71 7.83 4.25 7.78
C LEU A 71 6.48 4.80 8.29
N ALA A 72 6.46 6.00 8.86
CA ALA A 72 5.23 6.64 9.31
C ALA A 72 4.28 7.00 8.15
N ALA A 73 4.82 7.44 7.01
CA ALA A 73 4.02 7.69 5.82
C ALA A 73 3.37 6.39 5.29
N LEU A 74 4.17 5.31 5.18
CA LEU A 74 3.64 4.01 4.78
C LEU A 74 2.60 3.48 5.78
N ARG A 75 2.84 3.62 7.09
CA ARG A 75 1.87 3.28 8.13
C ARG A 75 0.54 4.00 7.92
N TYR A 76 0.60 5.32 7.71
CA TYR A 76 -0.58 6.13 7.44
C TYR A 76 -1.32 5.67 6.17
N HIS A 77 -0.60 5.37 5.09
CA HIS A 77 -1.20 4.85 3.87
C HIS A 77 -1.92 3.50 4.14
N LEU A 78 -1.27 2.58 4.84
CA LEU A 78 -1.80 1.25 5.14
C LEU A 78 -3.01 1.28 6.09
N ASP A 79 -3.01 2.13 7.11
CA ASP A 79 -4.04 2.12 8.16
C ASP A 79 -5.22 3.05 7.87
N GLU A 80 -4.97 4.17 7.18
CA GLU A 80 -5.98 5.20 6.96
C GLU A 80 -6.36 5.31 5.48
N GLU A 81 -5.37 5.61 4.63
CA GLU A 81 -5.65 6.00 3.24
C GLU A 81 -6.16 4.83 2.39
N PHE A 82 -5.50 3.67 2.43
CA PHE A 82 -5.86 2.52 1.61
C PHE A 82 -7.26 2.00 1.97
N PRO A 83 -7.66 1.87 3.25
CA PRO A 83 -9.05 1.59 3.61
C PRO A 83 -10.04 2.64 3.09
N HIS A 84 -9.65 3.93 3.06
CA HIS A 84 -10.51 4.99 2.54
C HIS A 84 -10.68 4.90 1.01
N LEU A 85 -9.60 4.65 0.28
CA LEU A 85 -9.61 4.41 -1.16
C LEU A 85 -10.42 3.16 -1.51
N ARG A 86 -10.35 2.11 -0.68
CA ARG A 86 -11.18 0.91 -0.79
C ARG A 86 -12.68 1.24 -0.68
N ARG A 87 -13.11 2.06 0.27
CA ARG A 87 -14.54 2.41 0.44
C ARG A 87 -15.14 3.18 -0.75
N ARG A 88 -14.31 3.79 -1.60
CA ARG A 88 -14.73 4.60 -2.76
C ARG A 88 -14.59 3.88 -4.10
N PHE A 89 -14.51 2.54 -4.12
CA PHE A 89 -14.27 1.67 -5.28
C PHE A 89 -14.70 2.27 -6.64
N GLY A 90 -13.68 2.74 -7.35
CA GLY A 90 -13.68 3.15 -8.74
C GLY A 90 -12.27 3.02 -9.28
N ASP A 91 -12.12 2.94 -10.62
CA ASP A 91 -10.82 2.71 -11.27
C ASP A 91 -9.77 3.77 -10.90
N GLU A 92 -10.21 5.00 -10.61
CA GLU A 92 -9.37 6.09 -10.13
C GLU A 92 -8.74 5.80 -8.75
N SER A 93 -9.48 5.18 -7.83
CA SER A 93 -8.95 4.85 -6.49
C SER A 93 -7.88 3.77 -6.54
N LEU A 94 -7.97 2.85 -7.50
CA LEU A 94 -6.92 1.86 -7.74
C LEU A 94 -5.67 2.50 -8.33
N GLY A 95 -5.83 3.47 -9.23
CA GLY A 95 -4.71 4.24 -9.77
C GLY A 95 -3.93 4.96 -8.68
N VAL A 96 -4.64 5.63 -7.76
CA VAL A 96 -4.02 6.28 -6.59
C VAL A 96 -3.33 5.26 -5.68
N LEU A 97 -3.99 4.14 -5.37
CA LEU A 97 -3.40 3.07 -4.56
C LEU A 97 -2.09 2.55 -5.17
N ARG A 98 -2.06 2.30 -6.48
CA ARG A 98 -0.85 1.87 -7.20
C ARG A 98 0.24 2.92 -7.17
N ALA A 99 -0.09 4.19 -7.38
CA ALA A 99 0.87 5.27 -7.32
C ALA A 99 1.53 5.36 -5.94
N ASN A 100 0.74 5.28 -4.87
CA ASN A 100 1.26 5.30 -3.51
C ASN A 100 2.14 4.07 -3.22
N CYS A 101 1.73 2.87 -3.66
CA CYS A 101 2.56 1.66 -3.54
C CYS A 101 3.90 1.79 -4.26
N LEU A 102 3.93 2.38 -5.47
CA LEU A 102 5.17 2.61 -6.23
C LEU A 102 6.10 3.58 -5.50
N ASP A 103 5.55 4.70 -5.03
CA ASP A 103 6.31 5.72 -4.30
C ASP A 103 6.89 5.15 -3.00
N ASP A 104 6.10 4.40 -2.24
CA ASP A 104 6.55 3.80 -0.98
C ASP A 104 7.55 2.67 -1.22
N SER A 105 7.32 1.81 -2.21
CA SER A 105 8.28 0.77 -2.61
C SER A 105 9.63 1.40 -2.97
N PHE A 106 9.64 2.48 -3.75
CA PHE A 106 10.85 3.21 -4.08
C PHE A 106 11.57 3.76 -2.83
N ARG A 107 10.85 4.40 -1.91
CA ARG A 107 11.43 4.93 -0.66
C ARG A 107 12.01 3.81 0.21
N LEU A 108 11.31 2.68 0.32
CA LEU A 108 11.79 1.50 1.06
C LEU A 108 13.05 0.91 0.43
N GLN A 109 13.12 0.82 -0.91
CA GLN A 109 14.33 0.36 -1.60
C GLN A 109 15.52 1.29 -1.35
N LYS A 110 15.32 2.60 -1.36
CA LYS A 110 16.38 3.58 -1.02
C LYS A 110 16.81 3.44 0.43
N LEU A 111 15.87 3.22 1.35
CA LEU A 111 16.14 2.97 2.75
C LEU A 111 16.93 1.68 2.96
N ALA A 112 16.53 0.58 2.31
CA ALA A 112 17.22 -0.69 2.36
C ALA A 112 18.67 -0.59 1.85
N ALA A 113 18.90 0.17 0.76
CA ALA A 113 20.24 0.39 0.22
C ALA A 113 21.18 1.14 1.20
N ALA A 114 20.62 2.05 2.00
CA ALA A 114 21.39 2.79 3.00
C ALA A 114 21.72 1.98 4.26
N LEU A 115 20.98 0.90 4.51
CA LEU A 115 21.12 0.00 5.66
C LEU A 115 22.03 -1.21 5.35
N SER A 116 23.09 -1.02 4.56
CA SER A 116 24.02 -2.09 4.19
C SER A 116 24.74 -2.77 5.37
N ARG A 117 24.75 -2.13 6.53
CA ARG A 117 25.32 -2.68 7.78
C ARG A 117 24.32 -3.49 8.63
N ALA A 118 23.06 -3.53 8.21
CA ALA A 118 21.95 -4.23 8.88
C ALA A 118 21.26 -5.16 7.86
N PRO A 119 21.88 -6.31 7.51
CA PRO A 119 21.45 -7.15 6.40
C PRO A 119 20.04 -7.73 6.59
N ASP A 120 19.66 -8.04 7.83
CA ASP A 120 18.32 -8.58 8.14
C ASP A 120 17.26 -7.50 7.91
N LEU A 121 17.48 -6.29 8.42
CA LEU A 121 16.60 -5.15 8.20
C LEU A 121 16.53 -4.75 6.72
N GLN A 122 17.66 -4.77 6.01
CA GLN A 122 17.70 -4.56 4.57
C GLN A 122 16.83 -5.57 3.83
N THR A 123 16.94 -6.86 4.17
CA THR A 123 16.14 -7.94 3.56
C THR A 123 14.65 -7.74 3.82
N GLN A 124 14.26 -7.40 5.05
CA GLN A 124 12.86 -7.15 5.39
C GLN A 124 12.28 -5.93 4.65
N LEU A 125 13.05 -4.85 4.55
CA LEU A 125 12.65 -3.66 3.79
C LEU A 125 12.48 -3.96 2.29
N GLN A 126 13.36 -4.77 1.71
CA GLN A 126 13.25 -5.21 0.32
C GLN A 126 12.03 -6.11 0.11
N ALA A 127 11.77 -7.04 1.03
CA ALA A 127 10.59 -7.90 0.99
C ALA A 127 9.29 -7.07 1.04
N LEU A 128 9.20 -6.10 1.95
CA LEU A 128 8.05 -5.20 2.02
C LEU A 128 7.92 -4.34 0.76
N ALA A 129 9.03 -3.81 0.24
CA ALA A 129 9.01 -3.04 -1.01
C ALA A 129 8.48 -3.87 -2.18
N GLN A 130 8.86 -5.15 -2.27
CA GLN A 130 8.37 -6.07 -3.29
C GLN A 130 6.89 -6.40 -3.09
N HIS A 131 6.48 -6.68 -1.84
CA HIS A 131 5.07 -6.93 -1.48
C HIS A 131 4.17 -5.78 -1.91
N LEU A 132 4.62 -4.52 -1.80
CA LEU A 132 3.84 -3.36 -2.24
C LEU A 132 3.59 -3.34 -3.76
N LEU A 133 4.51 -3.89 -4.56
CA LEU A 133 4.38 -3.99 -6.02
C LEU A 133 3.43 -5.12 -6.44
N GLU A 134 3.19 -6.08 -5.55
CA GLU A 134 2.29 -7.22 -5.74
C GLU A 134 0.84 -6.89 -5.33
N LEU A 135 0.44 -5.61 -5.46
CA LEU A 135 -0.92 -5.18 -5.20
C LEU A 135 -1.89 -6.02 -6.06
N PRO A 136 -2.89 -6.70 -5.46
CA PRO A 136 -3.81 -7.55 -6.19
C PRO A 136 -4.51 -6.79 -7.32
N GLU A 137 -4.19 -7.16 -8.56
CA GLU A 137 -5.00 -6.82 -9.72
C GLU A 137 -6.25 -7.71 -9.64
N ALA A 138 -7.44 -7.14 -9.85
CA ALA A 138 -8.57 -8.01 -10.13
C ALA A 138 -8.23 -8.76 -11.42
N GLU A 139 -8.08 -10.08 -11.36
CA GLU A 139 -8.20 -10.89 -12.57
C GLU A 139 -9.58 -10.55 -13.16
N ALA A 140 -9.59 -9.76 -14.23
CA ALA A 140 -10.70 -9.75 -15.16
C ALA A 140 -10.70 -11.15 -15.81
N ARG A 141 -11.41 -12.09 -15.21
CA ARG A 141 -11.82 -13.31 -15.89
C ARG A 141 -12.97 -13.02 -16.83
#